data_AF-A0A5D3FBM3-F1
#
_entry.id   AF-A0A5D3FBM3-F1
#
_cell.length_a   1.000
_cell.length_b   1.000
_cell.length_c   1.000
_cell.angle_alpha   90.00
_cell.angle_beta   90.00
_cell.angle_gamma   90.00
#
_symmetry.space_group_name_H-M   'P 1'
#
loop_
_entity.id
_entity.type
_entity.pdbx_description
1 polymer ?
#
loop_
_entity_poly.entity_id
_entity_poly.type
_entity_poly.pdbx_seq_one_letter_code
_entity_poly.pdbx_strand_id
1 'polypeptide(L)'
;MKYCPACKEIKAVHEFGSNRSNKSGLANHCRPCHSKVMAAGKRRKHGSERNYLLKLRYGVTEEEVEQMIAEQGGICVICLRDEPKHVDHDHMTGLVRRVLCFKCNGALGQFEDNPERLRLAAEYLELDGSHARRLELETGARVFGGPDRVSSDPNWRKPSPMAGTGRHYHLRRRYGINDADAQWLLKMQVGYCAACFDYPAEHVDHDHRTGAVRGIACHGCNTGMGQLRDDPVALRRAADYLTGGLVKTVPAEDGGTRLSFTVPDIDPLNVPPGGWTVHWEADGRHRKANPEFGVLIGGPAWTG
;
A
#
# COMPACT_ATOMS: atom_id res chain seq x y z
N MET A 1 20.85 51.93 -1.23
CA MET A 1 20.15 51.61 0.03
C MET A 1 18.66 51.44 -0.25
N LYS A 2 17.93 50.61 0.52
CA LYS A 2 16.49 50.38 0.39
C LYS A 2 15.85 50.20 1.77
N TYR A 3 14.68 50.81 1.97
CA TYR A 3 13.91 50.68 3.20
C TYR A 3 13.12 49.36 3.24
N CYS A 4 13.17 48.65 4.37
CA CYS A 4 12.36 47.46 4.62
C CYS A 4 11.16 47.83 5.54
N PRO A 5 9.91 47.69 5.08
CA PRO A 5 8.73 48.07 5.88
C PRO A 5 8.45 47.12 7.06
N ALA A 6 9.03 45.91 7.06
CA ALA A 6 8.82 44.93 8.13
C ALA A 6 9.69 45.20 9.37
N CYS A 7 10.99 45.46 9.20
CA CYS A 7 11.89 45.81 10.31
C CYS A 7 12.10 47.33 10.48
N LYS A 8 11.54 48.14 9.58
CA LYS A 8 11.62 49.61 9.57
C LYS A 8 13.04 50.19 9.49
N GLU A 9 13.97 49.42 8.93
CA GLU A 9 15.37 49.83 8.74
C GLU A 9 15.70 50.09 7.26
N ILE A 10 16.65 50.99 7.02
CA ILE A 10 17.26 51.20 5.70
C ILE A 10 18.48 50.27 5.58
N LYS A 11 18.45 49.39 4.58
CA LYS A 11 19.44 48.32 4.38
C LYS A 11 20.12 48.39 3.02
N ALA A 12 21.22 47.67 2.86
CA ALA A 12 21.91 47.60 1.58
C ALA A 12 21.07 46.81 0.56
N VAL A 13 21.19 47.15 -0.73
CA VAL A 13 20.35 46.55 -1.79
C VAL A 13 20.56 45.04 -1.93
N HIS A 14 21.77 44.54 -1.63
CA HIS A 14 22.11 43.11 -1.70
C HIS A 14 21.44 42.28 -0.59
N GLU A 15 20.92 42.91 0.45
CA GLU A 15 20.16 42.25 1.52
C GLU A 15 18.70 41.96 1.11
N PHE A 16 18.29 42.36 -0.10
CA PHE A 16 16.97 42.09 -0.65
C PHE A 16 17.06 41.00 -1.74
N GLY A 17 16.05 40.14 -1.82
CA GLY A 17 15.92 39.19 -2.92
C GLY A 17 15.57 39.89 -4.24
N SER A 18 15.83 39.24 -5.38
CA SER A 18 15.37 39.72 -6.67
C SER A 18 13.87 39.48 -6.83
N ASN A 19 13.15 40.46 -7.38
CA ASN A 19 11.76 40.29 -7.78
C ASN A 19 11.48 41.15 -9.02
N ARG A 20 11.38 40.50 -10.19
CA ARG A 20 11.17 41.14 -11.49
C ARG A 20 9.79 41.79 -11.63
N SER A 21 8.81 41.41 -10.80
CA SER A 21 7.47 42.02 -10.84
C SER A 21 7.42 43.42 -10.22
N ASN A 22 8.45 43.82 -9.47
CA ASN A 22 8.53 45.13 -8.82
C ASN A 22 9.33 46.11 -9.69
N LYS A 23 8.93 47.39 -9.72
CA LYS A 23 9.63 48.47 -10.47
C LYS A 23 11.13 48.57 -10.13
N SER A 24 11.51 48.30 -8.88
CA SER A 24 12.92 48.32 -8.42
C SER A 24 13.71 47.05 -8.74
N GLY A 25 13.08 46.00 -9.29
CA GLY A 25 13.70 44.68 -9.48
C GLY A 25 14.02 43.91 -8.19
N LEU A 26 13.74 44.50 -7.03
CA LEU A 26 14.03 43.95 -5.70
C LEU A 26 12.74 43.67 -4.91
N ALA A 27 12.77 42.66 -4.05
CA ALA A 27 11.72 42.33 -3.11
C ALA A 27 11.38 43.52 -2.17
N ASN A 28 10.17 43.54 -1.64
CA ASN A 28 9.71 44.61 -0.74
C ASN A 28 10.32 44.52 0.67
N HIS A 29 10.70 43.32 1.10
CA HIS A 29 11.27 43.05 2.41
C HIS A 29 12.72 42.57 2.28
N CYS A 30 13.57 42.89 3.25
CA CYS A 30 14.91 42.30 3.33
C CYS A 30 14.81 40.78 3.53
N ARG A 31 15.83 40.02 3.13
CA ARG A 31 15.82 38.55 3.15
C ARG A 31 15.38 37.95 4.50
N PRO A 32 15.87 38.41 5.68
CA PRO A 32 15.41 37.89 6.97
C PRO A 32 13.93 38.17 7.25
N CYS A 33 13.42 39.32 6.83
CA CYS A 33 12.00 39.67 7.01
C CYS A 33 11.11 38.99 5.97
N HIS A 34 11.61 38.76 4.76
CA HIS A 34 10.86 38.19 3.66
C HIS A 34 10.30 36.82 4.05
N SER A 35 11.14 35.92 4.59
CA SER A 35 10.69 34.60 5.03
C SER A 35 9.60 34.69 6.11
N LYS A 36 9.74 35.59 7.08
CA LYS A 36 8.74 35.81 8.15
C LYS A 36 7.41 36.34 7.60
N VAL A 37 7.46 37.35 6.72
CA VAL A 37 6.27 37.94 6.11
C VAL A 37 5.57 36.94 5.19
N MET A 38 6.32 36.16 4.41
CA MET A 38 5.75 35.12 3.54
C MET A 38 5.09 34.00 4.36
N ALA A 39 5.73 33.54 5.44
CA ALA A 39 5.15 32.55 6.35
C ALA A 39 3.87 33.08 7.02
N ALA A 40 3.87 34.32 7.51
CA ALA A 40 2.68 34.95 8.09
C ALA A 40 1.54 35.13 7.06
N GLY A 41 1.89 35.52 5.83
CA GLY A 41 0.94 35.64 4.72
C GLY A 41 0.31 34.29 4.34
N LYS A 42 1.12 33.21 4.30
CA LYS A 42 0.67 31.84 4.06
C LYS A 42 -0.28 31.39 5.18
N ARG A 43 0.08 31.61 6.44
CA ARG A 43 -0.75 31.31 7.61
C ARG A 43 -2.09 32.07 7.59
N ARG A 44 -2.07 33.37 7.23
CA ARG A 44 -3.30 34.17 7.14
C ARG A 44 -4.24 33.70 6.04
N LYS A 45 -3.70 33.29 4.89
CA LYS A 45 -4.51 32.86 3.72
C LYS A 45 -5.00 31.41 3.82
N HIS A 46 -4.21 30.54 4.43
CA HIS A 46 -4.46 29.09 4.41
C HIS A 46 -4.64 28.48 5.81
N GLY A 47 -4.55 29.25 6.88
CA GLY A 47 -4.67 28.77 8.26
C GLY A 47 -3.40 28.08 8.76
N SER A 48 -3.03 26.95 8.14
CA SER A 48 -1.87 26.13 8.48
C SER A 48 -1.04 25.80 7.24
N GLU A 49 0.23 25.40 7.44
CA GLU A 49 1.04 24.87 6.33
C GLU A 49 0.47 23.55 5.80
N ARG A 50 -0.10 22.72 6.68
CA ARG A 50 -0.78 21.48 6.33
C ARG A 50 -1.95 21.74 5.39
N ASN A 51 -2.86 22.65 5.76
CA ASN A 51 -4.02 23.01 4.94
C ASN A 51 -3.63 23.59 3.57
N TYR A 52 -2.56 24.41 3.51
CA TYR A 52 -2.01 24.86 2.23
C TYR A 52 -1.56 23.68 1.35
N LEU A 53 -0.80 22.74 1.91
CA LEU A 53 -0.27 21.60 1.15
C LEU A 53 -1.37 20.62 0.73
N LEU A 54 -2.41 20.46 1.56
CA LEU A 54 -3.59 19.64 1.23
C LEU A 54 -4.36 20.24 0.05
N LYS A 55 -4.64 21.55 0.10
CA LYS A 55 -5.29 22.26 -1.01
C LYS A 55 -4.48 22.20 -2.29
N LEU A 56 -3.17 22.36 -2.20
CA LEU A 56 -2.28 22.34 -3.36
C LEU A 56 -2.19 20.96 -4.03
N ARG A 57 -2.14 19.88 -3.23
CA ARG A 57 -1.90 18.52 -3.75
C ARG A 57 -3.17 17.74 -4.07
N TYR A 58 -4.22 17.96 -3.28
CA TYR A 58 -5.41 17.10 -3.28
C TYR A 58 -6.71 17.89 -3.44
N GLY A 59 -6.65 19.23 -3.47
CA GLY A 59 -7.85 20.07 -3.56
C GLY A 59 -8.75 20.07 -2.32
N VAL A 60 -8.32 19.43 -1.21
CA VAL A 60 -9.08 19.35 0.04
C VAL A 60 -8.46 20.16 1.16
N THR A 61 -9.27 20.52 2.13
CA THR A 61 -8.94 21.25 3.34
C THR A 61 -8.59 20.31 4.49
N GLU A 62 -7.97 20.87 5.53
CA GLU A 62 -7.71 20.14 6.78
C GLU A 62 -9.03 19.69 7.42
N GLU A 63 -10.06 20.53 7.38
CA GLU A 63 -11.40 20.26 7.91
C GLU A 63 -12.12 19.14 7.13
N GLU A 64 -12.04 19.14 5.80
CA GLU A 64 -12.61 18.06 4.97
C GLU A 64 -11.92 16.71 5.23
N VAL A 65 -10.60 16.71 5.45
CA VAL A 65 -9.87 15.50 5.82
C VAL A 65 -10.29 14.98 7.19
N GLU A 66 -10.48 15.87 8.17
CA GLU A 66 -10.99 15.48 9.49
C GLU A 66 -12.41 14.92 9.41
N GLN A 67 -13.27 15.51 8.58
CA GLN A 67 -14.61 14.99 8.31
C GLN A 67 -14.56 13.59 7.68
N MET A 68 -13.70 13.37 6.67
CA MET A 68 -13.53 12.04 6.07
C MET A 68 -13.09 10.99 7.09
N ILE A 69 -12.19 11.35 8.01
CA ILE A 69 -11.74 10.46 9.08
C ILE A 69 -12.88 10.15 10.05
N ALA A 70 -13.70 11.15 10.40
CA ALA A 70 -14.86 10.98 11.26
C ALA A 70 -15.92 10.06 10.62
N GLU A 71 -16.25 10.26 9.35
CA GLU A 71 -17.18 9.40 8.59
C GLU A 71 -16.71 7.94 8.51
N GLN A 72 -15.38 7.73 8.48
CA GLN A 72 -14.79 6.40 8.52
C GLN A 72 -14.85 5.73 9.91
N GLY A 73 -15.33 6.41 10.95
CA GLY A 73 -15.22 5.92 12.33
C GLY A 73 -13.79 5.92 12.85
N GLY A 74 -12.91 6.77 12.31
CA GLY A 74 -11.51 6.87 12.72
C GLY A 74 -10.62 5.69 12.31
N ILE A 75 -11.06 4.82 11.39
CA ILE A 75 -10.32 3.63 10.96
C ILE A 75 -9.94 3.69 9.48
N CYS A 76 -8.84 3.05 9.10
CA CYS A 76 -8.52 2.80 7.70
C CYS A 76 -9.52 1.81 7.09
N VAL A 77 -10.26 2.25 6.06
CA VAL A 77 -11.31 1.45 5.39
C VAL A 77 -10.78 0.17 4.75
N ILE A 78 -9.50 0.06 4.40
CA ILE A 78 -8.95 -1.16 3.80
C ILE A 78 -8.70 -2.22 4.88
N CYS A 79 -7.94 -1.91 5.94
CA CYS A 79 -7.49 -2.94 6.89
C CYS A 79 -8.31 -3.06 8.17
N LEU A 80 -9.12 -2.05 8.51
CA LEU A 80 -9.91 -1.96 9.75
C LEU A 80 -9.09 -2.13 11.05
N ARG A 81 -7.77 -1.84 11.00
CA ARG A 81 -6.84 -2.06 12.13
C ARG A 81 -6.09 -0.83 12.57
N ASP A 82 -5.76 0.06 11.64
CA ASP A 82 -4.91 1.22 11.89
C ASP A 82 -5.65 2.53 11.64
N GLU A 83 -5.22 3.57 12.35
CA GLU A 83 -5.68 4.93 12.14
C GLU A 83 -5.36 5.43 10.71
N PRO A 84 -6.30 6.13 10.06
CA PRO A 84 -6.09 6.74 8.76
C PRO A 84 -5.27 8.04 8.91
N LYS A 85 -4.21 8.18 8.11
CA LYS A 85 -3.26 9.32 8.18
C LYS A 85 -2.91 9.93 6.82
N HIS A 86 -3.17 9.21 5.73
CA HIS A 86 -2.74 9.59 4.39
C HIS A 86 -3.95 9.76 3.49
N VAL A 87 -4.05 10.93 2.85
CA VAL A 87 -5.09 11.17 1.82
C VAL A 87 -4.71 10.37 0.59
N ASP A 88 -5.54 9.40 0.25
CA ASP A 88 -5.42 8.60 -0.95
C ASP A 88 -6.31 9.19 -2.06
N HIS A 89 -5.81 9.15 -3.29
CA HIS A 89 -6.43 9.73 -4.45
C HIS A 89 -6.16 8.86 -5.67
N ASP A 90 -7.06 8.93 -6.64
CA ASP A 90 -6.87 8.28 -7.92
C ASP A 90 -5.84 9.06 -8.75
N HIS A 91 -4.78 8.39 -9.19
CA HIS A 91 -3.67 9.03 -9.90
C HIS A 91 -4.01 9.45 -11.35
N MET A 92 -5.13 8.99 -11.92
CA MET A 92 -5.57 9.40 -13.26
C MET A 92 -6.45 10.66 -13.20
N THR A 93 -7.36 10.72 -12.23
CA THR A 93 -8.38 11.77 -12.12
C THR A 93 -8.03 12.84 -11.09
N GLY A 94 -7.13 12.53 -10.15
CA GLY A 94 -6.81 13.39 -9.00
C GLY A 94 -7.89 13.41 -7.93
N LEU A 95 -8.97 12.63 -8.08
CA LEU A 95 -10.08 12.60 -7.12
C LEU A 95 -9.64 11.90 -5.83
N VAL A 96 -9.87 12.57 -4.70
CA VAL A 96 -9.66 11.99 -3.37
C VAL A 96 -10.65 10.85 -3.17
N ARG A 97 -10.12 9.67 -2.82
CA ARG A 97 -10.94 8.49 -2.51
C ARG A 97 -11.29 8.49 -1.02
N ARG A 98 -10.30 8.28 -0.14
CA ARG A 98 -10.44 8.26 1.32
C ARG A 98 -9.12 8.53 2.04
N VAL A 99 -9.15 8.51 3.37
CA VAL A 99 -7.94 8.58 4.19
C VAL A 99 -7.55 7.17 4.64
N LEU A 100 -6.32 6.75 4.32
CA LEU A 100 -5.80 5.41 4.58
C LEU A 100 -4.67 5.44 5.62
N CYS A 101 -4.37 4.28 6.22
CA CYS A 101 -3.15 4.14 7.01
C CYS A 101 -1.91 4.13 6.11
N PHE A 102 -0.74 4.41 6.69
CA PHE A 102 0.54 4.45 5.95
C PHE A 102 0.82 3.14 5.19
N LYS A 103 0.54 1.99 5.82
CA LYS A 103 0.83 0.68 5.24
C LYS A 103 -0.07 0.36 4.05
N CYS A 104 -1.38 0.56 4.18
CA CYS A 104 -2.31 0.30 3.08
C CYS A 104 -2.05 1.26 1.91
N ASN A 105 -1.85 2.55 2.16
CA ASN A 105 -1.50 3.52 1.12
C ASN A 105 -0.18 3.14 0.41
N GLY A 106 0.83 2.75 1.18
CA GLY A 106 2.10 2.28 0.62
C GLY A 106 1.93 1.03 -0.24
N ALA A 107 1.11 0.08 0.22
CA ALA A 107 0.88 -1.18 -0.47
C ALA A 107 0.19 -0.97 -1.82
N LEU A 108 -0.82 -0.07 -1.90
CA LEU A 108 -1.45 0.29 -3.17
C LEU A 108 -0.39 0.73 -4.19
N GLY A 109 0.55 1.59 -3.77
CA GLY A 109 1.68 2.00 -4.60
C GLY A 109 2.64 0.87 -4.97
N GLN A 110 2.90 -0.10 -4.08
CA GLN A 110 3.73 -1.29 -4.39
C GLN A 110 3.09 -2.20 -5.45
N PHE A 111 1.77 -2.19 -5.54
CA PHE A 111 1.00 -2.88 -6.57
C PHE A 111 0.66 -1.98 -7.77
N GLU A 112 1.23 -0.77 -7.83
CA GLU A 112 1.00 0.23 -8.89
C GLU A 112 -0.49 0.55 -9.10
N ASP A 113 -1.26 0.58 -8.01
CA ASP A 113 -2.71 0.78 -8.03
C ASP A 113 -3.44 -0.18 -8.99
N ASN A 114 -2.88 -1.38 -9.21
CA ASN A 114 -3.46 -2.40 -10.08
C ASN A 114 -4.29 -3.40 -9.26
N PRO A 115 -5.63 -3.41 -9.40
CA PRO A 115 -6.49 -4.31 -8.64
C PRO A 115 -6.27 -5.79 -8.99
N GLU A 116 -5.91 -6.12 -10.23
CA GLU A 116 -5.67 -7.51 -10.63
C GLU A 116 -4.41 -8.07 -9.98
N ARG A 117 -3.35 -7.27 -9.83
CA ARG A 117 -2.14 -7.72 -9.12
C ARG A 117 -2.41 -7.98 -7.63
N LEU A 118 -3.29 -7.19 -7.01
CA LEU A 118 -3.74 -7.43 -5.64
C LEU A 118 -4.54 -8.73 -5.53
N ARG A 119 -5.42 -9.03 -6.49
CA ARG A 119 -6.17 -10.31 -6.52
C ARG A 119 -5.25 -11.51 -6.73
N LEU A 120 -4.33 -11.44 -7.69
CA LEU A 120 -3.32 -12.47 -7.92
C LEU A 120 -2.44 -12.70 -6.68
N ALA A 121 -2.05 -11.64 -5.98
CA ALA A 121 -1.33 -11.77 -4.72
C ALA A 121 -2.17 -12.47 -3.64
N ALA A 122 -3.48 -12.22 -3.56
CA ALA A 122 -4.36 -12.92 -2.63
C ALA A 122 -4.42 -14.43 -2.94
N GLU A 123 -4.59 -14.79 -4.21
CA GLU A 123 -4.56 -16.19 -4.68
C GLU A 123 -3.22 -16.86 -4.44
N TYR A 124 -2.12 -16.13 -4.63
CA TYR A 124 -0.77 -16.58 -4.35
C TYR A 124 -0.57 -16.95 -2.87
N LEU A 125 -1.03 -16.09 -1.95
CA LEU A 125 -0.94 -16.35 -0.52
C LEU A 125 -1.81 -17.56 -0.09
N GLU A 126 -2.93 -17.78 -0.75
CA GLU A 126 -3.84 -18.90 -0.47
C GLU A 126 -3.48 -20.20 -1.20
N LEU A 127 -2.45 -20.16 -2.06
CA LEU A 127 -2.01 -21.30 -2.88
C LEU A 127 -3.10 -21.80 -3.86
N ASP A 128 -3.94 -20.89 -4.34
CA ASP A 128 -5.04 -21.20 -5.26
C ASP A 128 -4.78 -20.77 -6.71
N GLY A 129 -3.66 -20.06 -6.94
CA GLY A 129 -3.26 -19.59 -8.26
C GLY A 129 -2.53 -20.62 -9.13
N SER A 130 -2.31 -20.24 -10.39
CA SER A 130 -1.60 -21.05 -11.41
C SER A 130 -0.18 -21.46 -10.98
N HIS A 131 0.53 -20.60 -10.24
CA HIS A 131 1.87 -20.89 -9.73
C HIS A 131 1.89 -22.05 -8.73
N ALA A 132 0.97 -22.06 -7.77
CA ALA A 132 0.86 -23.14 -6.79
C ALA A 132 0.48 -24.47 -7.47
N ARG A 133 -0.42 -24.43 -8.44
CA ARG A 133 -0.76 -25.60 -9.27
C ARG A 133 0.44 -26.12 -10.06
N ARG A 134 1.27 -25.22 -10.60
CA ARG A 134 2.49 -25.62 -11.30
C ARG A 134 3.50 -26.28 -10.36
N LEU A 135 3.71 -25.73 -9.17
CA LEU A 135 4.54 -26.37 -8.14
C LEU A 135 4.03 -27.78 -7.80
N GLU A 136 2.72 -27.95 -7.68
CA GLU A 136 2.10 -29.24 -7.38
C GLU A 136 2.37 -30.27 -8.49
N LEU A 137 2.28 -29.88 -9.76
CA LEU A 137 2.59 -30.77 -10.89
C LEU A 137 4.08 -31.16 -10.95
N GLU A 138 4.98 -30.23 -10.62
CA GLU A 138 6.43 -30.44 -10.71
C GLU A 138 7.00 -31.16 -9.48
N THR A 139 6.42 -30.95 -8.30
CA THR A 139 6.99 -31.38 -7.01
C THR A 139 6.07 -32.26 -6.16
N GLY A 140 4.80 -32.39 -6.53
CA GLY A 140 3.77 -33.04 -5.73
C GLY A 140 3.24 -32.19 -4.57
N ALA A 141 3.64 -30.92 -4.44
CA ALA A 141 3.19 -30.01 -3.39
C ALA A 141 2.96 -28.59 -3.92
N ARG A 142 1.99 -27.87 -3.35
CA ARG A 142 1.67 -26.47 -3.70
C ARG A 142 2.67 -25.43 -3.17
N VAL A 143 3.60 -25.86 -2.35
CA VAL A 143 4.69 -25.05 -1.78
C VAL A 143 6.00 -25.82 -1.88
N PHE A 144 7.09 -25.08 -1.85
CA PHE A 144 8.43 -25.62 -1.91
C PHE A 144 9.04 -25.74 -0.51
N GLY A 145 8.86 -26.89 0.14
CA GLY A 145 9.52 -27.18 1.42
C GLY A 145 9.26 -26.13 2.50
N GLY A 146 10.19 -26.02 3.45
CA GLY A 146 10.21 -25.07 4.57
C GLY A 146 11.47 -25.32 5.43
N PRO A 147 11.66 -24.62 6.55
CA PRO A 147 12.81 -24.79 7.44
C PRO A 147 13.05 -26.25 7.87
N ASP A 148 12.00 -27.06 7.92
CA ASP A 148 12.07 -28.46 8.35
C ASP A 148 12.50 -29.45 7.25
N ARG A 149 12.43 -29.06 5.96
CA ARG A 149 12.97 -29.84 4.81
C ARG A 149 14.45 -30.15 4.98
N VAL A 150 15.13 -29.33 5.77
CA VAL A 150 16.55 -29.34 6.08
C VAL A 150 17.01 -30.63 6.79
N SER A 151 16.11 -31.34 7.47
CA SER A 151 16.50 -32.49 8.29
C SER A 151 16.74 -33.78 7.49
N SER A 152 16.14 -33.94 6.31
CA SER A 152 16.13 -35.20 5.56
C SER A 152 16.99 -35.23 4.29
N ASP A 153 17.53 -34.09 3.82
CA ASP A 153 18.34 -34.04 2.60
C ASP A 153 19.80 -34.50 2.85
N PRO A 154 20.25 -35.63 2.27
CA PRO A 154 21.63 -36.12 2.42
C PRO A 154 22.66 -35.14 1.86
N ASN A 155 22.28 -34.33 0.87
CA ASN A 155 23.13 -33.30 0.28
C ASN A 155 23.19 -32.04 1.14
N TRP A 156 22.34 -31.91 2.17
CA TRP A 156 22.48 -30.83 3.15
C TRP A 156 23.81 -30.91 3.92
N ARG A 157 24.33 -32.12 4.14
CA ARG A 157 25.62 -32.31 4.83
C ARG A 157 26.80 -32.29 3.86
N LYS A 158 26.55 -32.32 2.54
CA LYS A 158 27.62 -32.37 1.54
C LYS A 158 28.10 -30.96 1.19
N PRO A 159 29.42 -30.77 0.95
CA PRO A 159 29.94 -29.51 0.43
C PRO A 159 29.37 -29.21 -0.97
N SER A 160 28.70 -28.06 -1.11
CA SER A 160 28.32 -27.50 -2.42
C SER A 160 29.47 -26.68 -3.01
N PRO A 161 29.64 -26.59 -4.34
CA PRO A 161 30.59 -25.63 -4.95
C PRO A 161 30.31 -24.17 -4.57
N MET A 162 29.07 -23.86 -4.15
CA MET A 162 28.65 -22.57 -3.62
C MET A 162 28.68 -22.49 -2.08
N ALA A 163 29.11 -23.57 -1.41
CA ALA A 163 29.30 -23.59 0.04
C ALA A 163 30.43 -22.62 0.41
N GLY A 164 30.06 -21.49 1.00
CA GLY A 164 31.01 -20.43 1.35
C GLY A 164 30.50 -19.02 1.10
N THR A 165 29.46 -18.85 0.28
CA THR A 165 28.84 -17.52 0.10
C THR A 165 27.87 -17.21 1.25
N GLY A 166 27.85 -15.96 1.72
CA GLY A 166 26.90 -15.53 2.76
C GLY A 166 25.43 -15.78 2.35
N ARG A 167 25.13 -15.68 1.05
CA ARG A 167 23.81 -15.98 0.45
C ARG A 167 23.39 -17.44 0.69
N HIS A 168 24.29 -18.41 0.44
CA HIS A 168 23.99 -19.83 0.66
C HIS A 168 23.59 -20.10 2.12
N TYR A 169 24.35 -19.57 3.08
CA TYR A 169 24.02 -19.73 4.50
C TYR A 169 22.73 -19.02 4.92
N HIS A 170 22.46 -17.83 4.37
CA HIS A 170 21.22 -17.10 4.63
C HIS A 170 19.99 -17.87 4.14
N LEU A 171 19.99 -18.35 2.89
CA LEU A 171 18.88 -19.11 2.31
C LEU A 171 18.56 -20.36 3.13
N ARG A 172 19.61 -21.06 3.54
CA ARG A 172 19.50 -22.27 4.35
C ARG A 172 18.88 -22.03 5.71
N ARG A 173 19.43 -21.07 6.45
CA ARG A 173 18.98 -20.78 7.82
C ARG A 173 17.57 -20.21 7.86
N ARG A 174 17.21 -19.40 6.87
CA ARG A 174 15.94 -18.66 6.88
C ARG A 174 14.79 -19.41 6.21
N TYR A 175 15.05 -20.10 5.11
CA TYR A 175 14.01 -20.65 4.24
C TYR A 175 14.08 -22.18 4.10
N GLY A 176 15.15 -22.81 4.58
CA GLY A 176 15.34 -24.26 4.43
C GLY A 176 15.59 -24.71 2.98
N ILE A 177 16.03 -23.79 2.12
CA ILE A 177 16.41 -24.06 0.73
C ILE A 177 17.88 -23.69 0.50
N ASN A 178 18.51 -24.30 -0.50
CA ASN A 178 19.85 -23.95 -0.94
C ASN A 178 19.82 -23.10 -2.22
N ASP A 179 20.99 -22.70 -2.74
CA ASP A 179 21.06 -21.86 -3.94
C ASP A 179 20.58 -22.60 -5.21
N ALA A 180 20.82 -23.90 -5.31
CA ALA A 180 20.34 -24.71 -6.43
C ALA A 180 18.80 -24.84 -6.41
N ASP A 181 18.19 -24.97 -5.23
CA ASP A 181 16.74 -24.92 -5.06
C ASP A 181 16.17 -23.56 -5.52
N ALA A 182 16.79 -22.46 -5.10
CA ALA A 182 16.35 -21.11 -5.49
C ALA A 182 16.51 -20.88 -7.01
N GLN A 183 17.61 -21.35 -7.61
CA GLN A 183 17.80 -21.30 -9.06
C GLN A 183 16.78 -22.16 -9.81
N TRP A 184 16.45 -23.34 -9.28
CA TRP A 184 15.42 -24.21 -9.84
C TRP A 184 14.04 -23.55 -9.78
N LEU A 185 13.66 -22.96 -8.64
CA LEU A 185 12.42 -22.19 -8.50
C LEU A 185 12.35 -21.02 -9.49
N LEU A 186 13.45 -20.28 -9.64
CA LEU A 186 13.52 -19.15 -10.57
C LEU A 186 13.36 -19.61 -12.02
N LYS A 187 14.01 -20.72 -12.40
CA LYS A 187 13.90 -21.31 -13.74
C LYS A 187 12.49 -21.81 -14.01
N MET A 188 11.87 -22.47 -13.02
CA MET A 188 10.48 -22.92 -13.10
C MET A 188 9.55 -21.72 -13.34
N GLN A 189 9.76 -20.61 -12.63
CA GLN A 189 9.02 -19.36 -12.83
C GLN A 189 9.42 -18.58 -14.10
N VAL A 190 10.32 -19.10 -14.93
CA VAL A 190 10.81 -18.45 -16.16
C VAL A 190 11.42 -17.06 -15.87
N GLY A 191 11.96 -16.86 -14.67
CA GLY A 191 12.59 -15.61 -14.23
C GLY A 191 11.62 -14.54 -13.68
N TYR A 192 10.31 -14.77 -13.68
CA TYR A 192 9.31 -13.78 -13.27
C TYR A 192 8.70 -14.06 -11.90
N CYS A 193 8.10 -13.03 -11.31
CA CYS A 193 7.43 -13.04 -10.03
C CYS A 193 6.37 -14.15 -9.96
N ALA A 194 6.40 -14.94 -8.88
CA ALA A 194 5.44 -16.01 -8.63
C ALA A 194 4.00 -15.52 -8.40
N ALA A 195 3.83 -14.26 -7.99
CA ALA A 195 2.54 -13.67 -7.69
C ALA A 195 1.95 -12.91 -8.88
N CYS A 196 2.70 -11.97 -9.47
CA CYS A 196 2.19 -11.12 -10.56
C CYS A 196 2.60 -11.53 -11.96
N PHE A 197 3.61 -12.39 -12.13
CA PHE A 197 4.16 -12.82 -13.43
C PHE A 197 4.73 -11.72 -14.34
N ASP A 198 4.68 -10.45 -13.94
CA ASP A 198 5.08 -9.30 -14.77
C ASP A 198 6.52 -8.84 -14.53
N TYR A 199 7.02 -8.98 -13.30
CA TYR A 199 8.31 -8.42 -12.88
C TYR A 199 9.35 -9.49 -12.61
N PRO A 200 10.66 -9.17 -12.73
CA PRO A 200 11.73 -10.07 -12.33
C PRO A 200 11.55 -10.59 -10.91
N ALA A 201 11.69 -11.90 -10.74
CA ALA A 201 11.67 -12.55 -9.45
C ALA A 201 13.02 -12.38 -8.74
N GLU A 202 12.99 -11.79 -7.53
CA GLU A 202 14.21 -11.40 -6.81
C GLU A 202 14.24 -11.89 -5.37
N HIS A 203 13.07 -12.03 -4.73
CA HIS A 203 12.95 -12.24 -3.29
C HIS A 203 12.27 -13.59 -3.01
N VAL A 204 12.93 -14.47 -2.27
CA VAL A 204 12.32 -15.73 -1.81
C VAL A 204 11.19 -15.38 -0.85
N ASP A 205 9.97 -15.69 -1.26
CA ASP A 205 8.76 -15.47 -0.49
C ASP A 205 8.37 -16.76 0.24
N HIS A 206 7.90 -16.60 1.48
CA HIS A 206 7.58 -17.70 2.37
C HIS A 206 6.39 -17.36 3.26
N ASP A 207 5.64 -18.38 3.63
CA ASP A 207 4.58 -18.23 4.63
C ASP A 207 5.19 -17.99 6.01
N HIS A 208 4.85 -16.88 6.65
CA HIS A 208 5.41 -16.49 7.95
C HIS A 208 4.98 -17.37 9.13
N ARG A 209 3.99 -18.25 8.95
CA ARG A 209 3.51 -19.18 10.00
C ARG A 209 4.20 -20.54 9.91
N THR A 210 4.33 -21.08 8.71
CA THR A 210 4.87 -22.43 8.48
C THR A 210 6.33 -22.40 8.01
N GLY A 211 6.81 -21.24 7.55
CA GLY A 211 8.11 -21.09 6.90
C GLY A 211 8.14 -21.65 5.47
N ALA A 212 7.04 -22.17 4.95
CA ALA A 212 7.04 -22.83 3.65
C ALA A 212 7.30 -21.83 2.52
N VAL A 213 8.23 -22.14 1.61
CA VAL A 213 8.55 -21.25 0.48
C VAL A 213 7.44 -21.36 -0.56
N ARG A 214 6.77 -20.25 -0.84
CA ARG A 214 5.69 -20.21 -1.83
C ARG A 214 6.24 -19.97 -3.24
N GLY A 215 7.35 -19.24 -3.35
CA GLY A 215 8.02 -18.98 -4.62
C GLY A 215 9.04 -17.85 -4.50
N ILE A 216 9.37 -17.23 -5.63
CA ILE A 216 10.20 -16.04 -5.69
C ILE A 216 9.35 -14.87 -6.21
N ALA A 217 9.14 -13.86 -5.39
CA ALA A 217 8.38 -12.67 -5.73
C ALA A 217 9.30 -11.54 -6.20
N CYS A 218 8.73 -10.57 -6.95
CA CYS A 218 9.40 -9.29 -7.18
C CYS A 218 9.39 -8.44 -5.90
N HIS A 219 10.23 -7.41 -5.88
CA HIS A 219 10.33 -6.49 -4.73
C HIS A 219 8.97 -5.87 -4.36
N GLY A 220 8.20 -5.41 -5.36
CA GLY A 220 6.89 -4.77 -5.15
C GLY A 220 5.86 -5.71 -4.53
N CYS A 221 5.66 -6.90 -5.11
CA CYS A 221 4.73 -7.89 -4.57
C CYS A 221 5.13 -8.33 -3.16
N ASN A 222 6.40 -8.67 -2.93
CA ASN A 222 6.89 -9.10 -1.62
C ASN A 222 6.67 -8.02 -0.54
N THR A 223 7.02 -6.77 -0.85
CA THR A 223 6.85 -5.65 0.09
C THR A 223 5.38 -5.28 0.29
N GLY A 224 4.59 -5.26 -0.79
CA GLY A 224 3.17 -4.94 -0.76
C GLY A 224 2.35 -5.96 0.02
N MET A 225 2.58 -7.26 -0.19
CA MET A 225 1.96 -8.33 0.61
C MET A 225 2.30 -8.16 2.10
N GLY A 226 3.57 -7.92 2.42
CA GLY A 226 3.99 -7.67 3.81
C GLY A 226 3.37 -6.41 4.43
N GLN A 227 3.20 -5.32 3.66
CA GLN A 227 2.51 -4.11 4.11
C GLN A 227 1.01 -4.36 4.38
N LEU A 228 0.41 -5.28 3.63
CA LEU A 228 -0.95 -5.80 3.86
C LEU A 228 -0.98 -7.01 4.81
N ARG A 229 0.12 -7.25 5.53
CA ARG A 229 0.26 -8.26 6.60
C ARG A 229 0.05 -9.70 6.11
N ASP A 230 0.42 -9.98 4.86
CA ASP A 230 0.24 -11.29 4.22
C ASP A 230 -1.20 -11.81 4.34
N ASP A 231 -2.17 -10.88 4.26
CA ASP A 231 -3.58 -11.16 4.47
C ASP A 231 -4.35 -11.09 3.13
N PRO A 232 -4.84 -12.23 2.61
CA PRO A 232 -5.63 -12.29 1.38
C PRO A 232 -6.89 -11.41 1.42
N VAL A 233 -7.51 -11.24 2.60
CA VAL A 233 -8.70 -10.39 2.76
C VAL A 233 -8.31 -8.92 2.59
N ALA A 234 -7.16 -8.49 3.12
CA ALA A 234 -6.69 -7.12 2.94
C ALA A 234 -6.34 -6.81 1.48
N LEU A 235 -5.74 -7.77 0.77
CA LEU A 235 -5.45 -7.65 -0.67
C LEU A 235 -6.74 -7.52 -1.49
N ARG A 236 -7.75 -8.38 -1.26
CA ARG A 236 -9.05 -8.28 -1.94
C ARG A 236 -9.76 -6.97 -1.63
N ARG A 237 -9.77 -6.53 -0.37
CA ARG A 237 -10.35 -5.24 0.03
C ARG A 237 -9.62 -4.06 -0.65
N ALA A 238 -8.29 -4.14 -0.76
CA ALA A 238 -7.52 -3.14 -1.49
C ALA A 238 -7.88 -3.10 -2.99
N ALA A 239 -8.10 -4.24 -3.63
CA ALA A 239 -8.56 -4.30 -5.02
C ALA A 239 -9.96 -3.69 -5.19
N ASP A 240 -10.90 -4.02 -4.30
CA ASP A 240 -12.24 -3.44 -4.28
C ASP A 240 -12.21 -1.94 -4.02
N TYR A 241 -11.26 -1.47 -3.20
CA TYR A 241 -11.08 -0.06 -2.91
C TYR A 241 -10.67 0.71 -4.16
N LEU A 242 -9.69 0.19 -4.90
CA LEU A 242 -9.23 0.80 -6.15
C LEU A 242 -10.33 0.84 -7.23
N THR A 243 -11.16 -0.19 -7.29
CA THR A 243 -12.29 -0.29 -8.24
C THR A 243 -13.56 0.44 -7.78
N GLY A 244 -13.54 1.07 -6.60
CA GLY A 244 -14.70 1.77 -6.03
C GLY A 244 -15.79 0.86 -5.46
N GLY A 245 -15.58 -0.46 -5.45
CA GLY A 245 -16.51 -1.45 -4.91
C GLY A 245 -16.50 -1.56 -3.38
N LEU A 246 -15.44 -1.11 -2.70
CA LEU A 246 -15.30 -1.27 -1.25
C LEU A 246 -16.16 -0.27 -0.47
N VAL A 247 -16.02 1.03 -0.74
CA VAL A 247 -16.64 2.10 0.06
C VAL A 247 -17.88 2.59 -0.65
N LYS A 248 -19.04 2.40 -0.01
CA LYS A 248 -20.36 2.77 -0.54
C LYS A 248 -21.04 3.74 0.40
N THR A 249 -21.93 4.56 -0.16
CA THR A 249 -22.86 5.39 0.60
C THR A 249 -24.20 4.66 0.67
N VAL A 250 -24.74 4.46 1.87
CA VAL A 250 -26.00 3.76 2.11
C VAL A 250 -26.93 4.61 2.99
N PRO A 251 -28.26 4.37 2.98
CA PRO A 251 -29.18 5.07 3.87
C PRO A 251 -28.85 4.83 5.35
N ALA A 252 -28.95 5.88 6.16
CA ALA A 252 -28.82 5.81 7.62
C ALA A 252 -30.20 5.74 8.29
N GLU A 253 -30.26 5.23 9.52
CA GLU A 253 -31.53 5.05 10.27
C GLU A 253 -32.22 6.39 10.58
N ASP A 254 -31.46 7.47 10.66
CA ASP A 254 -31.94 8.84 10.92
C ASP A 254 -32.50 9.54 9.65
N GLY A 255 -32.57 8.83 8.53
CA GLY A 255 -33.01 9.37 7.23
C GLY A 255 -31.91 10.07 6.43
N GLY A 256 -30.67 10.09 6.93
CA GLY A 256 -29.49 10.57 6.23
C GLY A 256 -28.80 9.48 5.39
N THR A 257 -27.50 9.68 5.15
CA THR A 257 -26.63 8.67 4.54
C THR A 257 -25.40 8.43 5.40
N ARG A 258 -24.84 7.23 5.29
CA ARG A 258 -23.60 6.83 5.98
C ARG A 258 -22.71 5.99 5.07
N LEU A 259 -21.48 5.76 5.52
CA LEU A 259 -20.57 4.85 4.84
C LEU A 259 -20.90 3.38 5.15
N SER A 260 -20.63 2.54 4.16
CA SER A 260 -20.61 1.09 4.23
C SER A 260 -19.32 0.62 3.56
N PHE A 261 -18.53 -0.21 4.26
CA PHE A 261 -17.30 -0.77 3.70
C PHE A 261 -16.96 -2.16 4.23
N THR A 262 -17.95 -2.88 4.76
CA THR A 262 -17.83 -4.27 5.20
C THR A 262 -19.03 -5.08 4.72
N VAL A 263 -18.87 -6.39 4.66
CA VAL A 263 -19.97 -7.32 4.43
C VAL A 263 -19.97 -8.42 5.51
N PRO A 264 -20.97 -8.51 6.40
CA PRO A 264 -22.18 -7.69 6.44
C PRO A 264 -21.91 -6.20 6.68
N ASP A 265 -22.82 -5.39 6.16
CA ASP A 265 -22.79 -3.94 6.34
C ASP A 265 -23.00 -3.57 7.81
N ILE A 266 -22.22 -2.61 8.29
CA ILE A 266 -22.33 -2.03 9.62
C ILE A 266 -22.13 -0.52 9.54
N ASP A 267 -22.71 0.21 10.48
CA ASP A 267 -22.43 1.63 10.64
C ASP A 267 -21.07 1.82 11.33
N PRO A 268 -20.07 2.41 10.66
CA PRO A 268 -18.74 2.64 11.24
C PRO A 268 -18.78 3.46 12.53
N LEU A 269 -19.76 4.35 12.70
CA LEU A 269 -19.88 5.20 13.89
C LEU A 269 -20.36 4.42 15.13
N ASN A 270 -20.96 3.25 14.93
CA ASN A 270 -21.43 2.39 16.02
C ASN A 270 -20.39 1.37 16.48
N VAL A 271 -19.22 1.29 15.83
CA VAL A 271 -18.15 0.37 16.22
C VAL A 271 -17.25 1.04 17.27
N PRO A 272 -17.20 0.53 18.52
CA PRO A 272 -16.32 1.09 19.53
C PRO A 272 -14.84 0.88 19.16
N PRO A 273 -13.91 1.66 19.71
CA PRO A 273 -12.48 1.42 19.55
C PRO A 273 -12.12 -0.04 19.90
N GLY A 274 -11.44 -0.73 18.98
CA GLY A 274 -11.11 -2.16 19.12
C GLY A 274 -12.22 -3.14 18.73
N GLY A 275 -13.43 -2.68 18.39
CA GLY A 275 -14.56 -3.51 17.96
C GLY A 275 -14.46 -4.04 16.52
N TRP A 276 -13.48 -3.58 15.73
CA TRP A 276 -13.39 -3.91 14.31
C TRP A 276 -13.01 -5.36 14.00
N THR A 277 -12.41 -6.11 14.93
CA THR A 277 -11.94 -7.48 14.68
C THR A 277 -13.07 -8.43 14.26
N VAL A 278 -14.23 -8.38 14.92
CA VAL A 278 -15.36 -9.26 14.58
C VAL A 278 -15.93 -8.96 13.19
N HIS A 279 -15.93 -7.70 12.80
CA HIS A 279 -16.39 -7.25 11.48
C HIS A 279 -15.37 -7.60 10.39
N TRP A 280 -14.08 -7.49 10.68
CA TRP A 280 -13.01 -7.96 9.80
C TRP A 280 -13.14 -9.45 9.49
N GLU A 281 -13.34 -10.26 10.52
CA GLU A 281 -13.47 -11.71 10.37
C GLU A 281 -14.76 -12.09 9.61
N ALA A 282 -15.87 -11.39 9.85
CA ALA A 282 -17.11 -11.60 9.13
C ALA A 282 -16.97 -11.26 7.64
N ASP A 283 -16.34 -10.12 7.33
CA ASP A 283 -16.02 -9.69 5.96
C ASP A 283 -15.08 -10.65 5.26
N GLY A 284 -14.04 -11.12 5.95
CA GLY A 284 -13.13 -12.12 5.45
C GLY A 284 -13.83 -13.44 5.12
N ARG A 285 -14.70 -13.94 6.02
CA ARG A 285 -15.51 -15.14 5.77
C ARG A 285 -16.42 -14.97 4.56
N HIS A 286 -17.08 -13.81 4.44
CA HIS A 286 -17.97 -13.52 3.32
C HIS A 286 -17.21 -13.52 1.98
N ARG A 287 -16.09 -12.81 1.90
CA ARG A 287 -15.25 -12.72 0.69
C ARG A 287 -14.65 -14.07 0.30
N LYS A 288 -14.22 -14.85 1.28
CA LYS A 288 -13.72 -16.21 1.04
C LYS A 288 -14.80 -17.14 0.49
N ALA A 289 -16.03 -17.01 0.99
CA ALA A 289 -17.17 -17.78 0.50
C ALA A 289 -17.67 -17.31 -0.89
N ASN A 290 -17.30 -16.10 -1.32
CA ASN A 290 -17.73 -15.48 -2.57
C ASN A 290 -16.51 -14.93 -3.34
N PRO A 291 -15.68 -15.78 -3.98
CA PRO A 291 -14.45 -15.34 -4.66
C PRO A 291 -14.67 -14.30 -5.76
N GLU A 292 -15.83 -14.35 -6.43
CA GLU A 292 -16.25 -13.39 -7.46
C GLU A 292 -16.71 -12.03 -6.89
N PHE A 293 -16.83 -11.91 -5.57
CA PHE A 293 -17.27 -10.67 -4.93
C PHE A 293 -16.25 -9.54 -5.20
N GLY A 294 -16.71 -8.46 -5.82
CA GLY A 294 -15.87 -7.31 -6.17
C GLY A 294 -15.06 -7.49 -7.46
N VAL A 295 -15.20 -8.63 -8.16
CA VAL A 295 -14.66 -8.81 -9.52
C VAL A 295 -15.66 -8.21 -10.50
N LEU A 296 -15.24 -7.21 -11.28
CA LEU A 296 -16.02 -6.74 -12.42
C LEU A 296 -15.89 -7.78 -13.54
N ILE A 297 -16.77 -8.78 -13.56
CA ILE A 297 -16.79 -9.80 -14.61
C ILE A 297 -17.28 -9.14 -15.90
N GLY A 298 -16.32 -8.67 -16.69
CA GLY A 298 -16.53 -8.08 -18.01
C GLY A 298 -15.41 -8.49 -18.97
N GLY A 299 -15.01 -9.76 -18.96
CA GLY A 299 -14.12 -10.35 -19.96
C GLY A 299 -14.93 -11.04 -21.06
N PRO A 300 -14.41 -11.12 -22.31
CA PRO A 300 -15.13 -11.79 -23.39
C PRO A 300 -15.38 -13.26 -23.05
N ALA A 301 -16.61 -13.72 -23.30
CA ALA A 301 -16.92 -15.13 -23.33
C ALA A 301 -16.14 -15.76 -24.49
N TRP A 302 -15.04 -16.45 -24.18
CA TRP A 302 -14.34 -17.26 -25.16
C TRP A 302 -15.18 -18.50 -25.42
N THR A 303 -15.99 -18.46 -26.48
CA THR A 303 -16.60 -19.67 -27.05
C THR A 303 -15.49 -20.48 -27.71
N GLY A 304 -15.34 -21.74 -27.28
CA GLY A 304 -14.36 -22.69 -27.80
C GLY A 304 -14.62 -23.15 -29.23
#